data_AF-A0A964IT73-F1
#
_entry.id   AF-A0A964IT73-F1
#
_cell.length_a   1.000
_cell.length_b   1.000
_cell.length_c   1.000
_cell.angle_alpha   90.00
_cell.angle_beta   90.00
_cell.angle_gamma   90.00
#
_symmetry.space_group_name_H-M   'P 1'
#
loop_
_entity.id
_entity.type
_entity.pdbx_description
1 polymer ?
#
loop_
_entity_poly.entity_id
_entity_poly.type
_entity_poly.pdbx_seq_one_letter_code
_entity_poly.pdbx_strand_id
1 'polypeptide(L)'
;MSLAEPLSDDLRVLYQDLILDHGRSPRNFRVVEHPTCKAQGNNPMCGDRVNVTARVSPAGLLEDIAFEGKGCAISIASASMMSEALAGKSVPDAHLLYATVHALCTGKIDADQAKAAVPAAMGESVDKLASLSGVRQFPMRVKCATLPWHALISCLDGQSQATTEK
;
A
#
# COMPACT_ATOMS: atom_id res chain seq x y z
N MET A 1 -25.17 -7.00 15.69
CA MET A 1 -24.07 -7.90 15.27
C MET A 1 -24.00 -7.79 13.75
N SER A 2 -23.17 -6.89 13.23
CA SER A 2 -23.09 -6.65 11.78
C SER A 2 -22.29 -7.78 11.16
N LEU A 3 -22.97 -8.70 10.47
CA LEU A 3 -22.33 -9.65 9.59
C LEU A 3 -22.05 -8.86 8.31
N ALA A 4 -20.78 -8.51 8.09
CA ALA A 4 -20.33 -7.95 6.82
C ALA A 4 -20.85 -8.87 5.70
N GLU A 5 -21.62 -8.31 4.76
CA GLU A 5 -22.10 -9.06 3.60
C GLU A 5 -20.89 -9.69 2.89
N PRO A 6 -20.94 -11.00 2.56
CA PRO A 6 -19.84 -11.62 1.86
C PRO A 6 -19.68 -10.94 0.50
N LEU A 7 -18.48 -10.44 0.22
CA LEU A 7 -18.06 -9.97 -1.11
C LEU A 7 -18.56 -10.98 -2.15
N SER A 8 -19.27 -10.50 -3.18
CA SER A 8 -19.77 -11.34 -4.27
C SER A 8 -18.61 -12.09 -4.94
N ASP A 9 -18.88 -13.29 -5.45
CA ASP A 9 -17.84 -14.13 -6.05
C ASP A 9 -17.13 -13.43 -7.23
N ASP A 10 -17.87 -12.67 -8.05
CA ASP A 10 -17.32 -11.86 -9.14
C ASP A 10 -16.32 -10.80 -8.64
N LEU A 11 -16.64 -10.15 -7.52
CA LEU A 11 -15.78 -9.13 -6.93
C LEU A 11 -14.50 -9.75 -6.33
N ARG A 12 -14.61 -10.95 -5.77
CA ARG A 12 -13.44 -11.71 -5.26
C ARG A 12 -12.49 -12.09 -6.38
N VAL A 13 -13.01 -12.57 -7.51
CA VAL A 13 -12.21 -12.90 -8.69
C VAL A 13 -11.49 -11.65 -9.21
N LEU A 14 -12.22 -10.54 -9.36
CA LEU A 14 -11.62 -9.28 -9.80
C LEU A 14 -10.49 -8.81 -8.87
N TYR A 15 -10.68 -8.91 -7.55
CA TYR A 15 -9.66 -8.54 -6.57
C TYR A 15 -8.44 -9.45 -6.63
N GLN A 16 -8.64 -10.75 -6.83
CA GLN A 16 -7.54 -11.68 -7.00
C GLN A 16 -6.75 -11.39 -8.27
N ASP A 17 -7.44 -11.15 -9.39
CA ASP A 17 -6.80 -10.82 -10.67
C ASP A 17 -6.00 -9.53 -10.58
N LEU A 18 -6.52 -8.52 -9.88
CA LEU A 18 -5.80 -7.27 -9.65
C LEU A 18 -4.50 -7.50 -8.87
N ILE A 19 -4.54 -8.26 -7.77
CA ILE A 19 -3.33 -8.60 -7.00
C ILE A 19 -2.33 -9.40 -7.85
N LEU A 20 -2.80 -10.33 -8.67
CA LEU A 20 -1.94 -11.12 -9.57
C LEU A 20 -1.31 -10.27 -10.67
N ASP A 21 -2.06 -9.33 -11.25
CA ASP A 21 -1.56 -8.41 -12.27
C ASP A 21 -0.45 -7.52 -11.72
N HIS A 22 -0.69 -6.83 -10.60
CA HIS A 22 0.32 -6.00 -9.96
C HIS A 22 1.51 -6.81 -9.41
N GLY A 23 1.29 -8.08 -9.02
CA GLY A 23 2.35 -8.98 -8.59
C GLY A 23 3.25 -9.47 -9.73
N ARG A 24 2.71 -9.62 -10.95
CA ARG A 24 3.45 -10.07 -12.15
C ARG A 24 4.08 -8.91 -12.92
N SER A 25 3.36 -7.80 -13.03
CA SER A 25 3.72 -6.62 -13.79
C SER A 25 3.64 -5.39 -12.88
N PRO A 26 4.54 -5.24 -11.90
CA PRO A 26 4.49 -4.12 -10.97
C PRO A 26 4.72 -2.78 -11.67
N ARG A 27 3.89 -1.79 -11.32
CA ARG A 27 4.04 -0.40 -11.77
C ARG A 27 5.04 0.34 -10.90
N ASN A 28 5.73 1.31 -11.46
CA ASN A 28 6.78 2.09 -10.80
C ASN A 28 7.86 1.22 -10.13
N PHE A 29 8.16 0.06 -10.73
CA PHE A 29 9.24 -0.82 -10.28
C PHE A 29 10.60 -0.30 -10.78
N ARG A 30 11.14 0.69 -10.07
CA ARG A 30 12.40 1.39 -10.35
C ARG A 30 12.83 2.21 -9.13
N VAL A 31 13.96 2.89 -9.27
CA VAL A 31 14.39 3.94 -8.34
C VAL A 31 13.99 5.30 -8.92
N VAL A 32 13.49 6.21 -8.09
CA VAL A 32 13.25 7.61 -8.47
C VAL A 32 14.59 8.32 -8.70
N GLU A 33 14.72 9.07 -9.79
CA GLU A 33 15.90 9.93 -10.01
C GLU A 33 15.85 11.14 -9.06
N HIS A 34 16.99 11.43 -8.43
CA HIS A 34 17.15 12.50 -7.43
C HIS A 34 16.03 12.49 -6.36
N PRO A 35 15.88 11.38 -5.60
CA PRO A 35 14.82 11.27 -4.61
C PRO A 35 15.10 12.21 -3.43
N THR A 36 14.05 12.80 -2.88
CA THR A 36 14.16 13.60 -1.64
C THR A 36 14.13 12.73 -0.40
N CYS A 37 13.54 11.54 -0.48
CA CYS A 37 13.59 10.54 0.58
C CYS A 37 13.74 9.12 0.04
N LYS A 38 14.24 8.24 0.91
CA LYS A 38 14.28 6.79 0.67
C LYS A 38 14.17 6.03 1.99
N ALA A 39 13.51 4.88 1.96
CA ALA A 39 13.45 3.99 3.11
C ALA A 39 13.35 2.52 2.71
N GLN A 40 13.96 1.66 3.51
CA GLN A 40 13.97 0.21 3.32
C GLN A 40 13.03 -0.47 4.31
N GLY A 41 12.09 -1.25 3.80
CA GLY A 41 11.24 -2.15 4.58
C GLY A 41 11.77 -3.59 4.54
N ASN A 42 11.76 -4.27 5.68
CA ASN A 42 12.03 -5.71 5.76
C ASN A 42 10.96 -6.45 6.58
N ASN A 43 10.50 -7.60 6.08
CA ASN A 43 9.63 -8.56 6.78
C ASN A 43 10.30 -9.95 6.76
N PRO A 44 11.16 -10.27 7.75
CA PRO A 44 11.92 -11.52 7.80
C PRO A 44 11.05 -12.78 7.70
N MET A 45 9.85 -12.74 8.27
CA MET A 45 8.93 -13.89 8.31
C MET A 45 8.54 -14.42 6.92
N CYS A 46 8.46 -13.55 5.91
CA CYS A 46 8.20 -13.95 4.52
C CYS A 46 9.39 -13.69 3.59
N GLY A 47 10.48 -13.13 4.13
CA GLY A 47 11.66 -12.71 3.37
C GLY A 47 11.40 -11.49 2.47
N ASP A 48 10.33 -10.72 2.70
CA ASP A 48 10.02 -9.54 1.89
C ASP A 48 10.98 -8.41 2.21
N ARG A 49 11.51 -7.77 1.17
CA ARG A 49 12.35 -6.57 1.23
C ARG A 49 11.86 -5.60 0.18
N VAL A 50 11.66 -4.35 0.58
CA VAL A 50 11.22 -3.28 -0.31
C VAL A 50 12.07 -2.04 -0.05
N ASN A 51 12.50 -1.37 -1.11
CA ASN A 51 13.16 -0.07 -1.05
C ASN A 51 12.21 0.92 -1.74
N VAL A 52 11.66 1.86 -0.97
CA VAL A 52 10.78 2.91 -1.47
C VAL A 52 11.57 4.19 -1.63
N THR A 53 11.43 4.84 -2.78
CA THR A 53 12.03 6.13 -3.07
C THR A 53 10.96 7.09 -3.56
N ALA A 54 11.01 8.33 -3.09
CA ALA A 54 10.07 9.36 -3.51
C ALA A 54 10.77 10.71 -3.69
N ARG A 55 10.22 11.52 -4.59
CA ARG A 55 10.56 12.93 -4.75
C ARG A 55 9.35 13.76 -4.35
N VAL A 56 9.53 14.57 -3.33
CA VAL A 56 8.50 15.44 -2.75
C VAL A 56 8.84 16.88 -3.11
N SER A 57 7.88 17.60 -3.70
CA SER A 57 8.04 19.00 -4.06
C SER A 57 8.11 19.89 -2.81
N PRO A 58 8.62 21.14 -2.93
CA PRO A 58 8.54 22.11 -1.84
C PRO A 58 7.12 22.40 -1.33
N ALA A 59 6.10 22.16 -2.16
CA ALA A 59 4.68 22.29 -1.80
C ALA A 59 4.12 21.05 -1.08
N GLY A 60 4.94 20.00 -0.85
CA GLY A 60 4.53 18.78 -0.17
C GLY A 60 3.77 17.78 -1.04
N LEU A 61 3.98 17.80 -2.37
CA LEU A 61 3.37 16.86 -3.30
C LEU A 61 4.35 15.74 -3.69
N LEU A 62 3.88 14.50 -3.77
CA LEU A 62 4.64 13.37 -4.30
C LEU A 62 4.71 13.46 -5.83
N GLU A 63 5.74 14.11 -6.36
CA GLU A 63 5.97 14.26 -7.80
C GLU A 63 6.35 12.94 -8.46
N ASP A 64 7.08 12.09 -7.72
CA ASP A 64 7.44 10.76 -8.16
C ASP A 64 7.56 9.82 -6.96
N ILE A 65 7.10 8.59 -7.14
CA ILE A 65 7.16 7.52 -6.15
C ILE A 65 7.43 6.22 -6.90
N ALA A 66 8.47 5.51 -6.48
CA ALA A 66 8.85 4.25 -7.05
C ALA A 66 9.40 3.31 -5.99
N PHE A 67 9.45 2.03 -6.33
CA PHE A 67 10.02 1.02 -5.46
C PHE A 67 10.82 0.00 -6.24
N GLU A 68 11.71 -0.67 -5.54
CA GLU A 68 12.34 -1.91 -5.98
C GLU A 68 12.33 -2.88 -4.81
N GLY A 69 12.52 -4.17 -5.08
CA GLY A 69 12.60 -5.14 -4.00
C GLY A 69 12.34 -6.57 -4.42
N LYS A 70 12.28 -7.43 -3.41
CA LYS A 70 11.97 -8.85 -3.55
C LYS A 70 11.02 -9.23 -2.43
N GLY A 71 9.87 -9.79 -2.77
CA GLY A 71 8.91 -10.27 -1.80
C GLY A 71 7.90 -11.20 -2.44
N CYS A 72 6.97 -11.70 -1.64
CA CYS A 72 5.83 -12.44 -2.15
C CYS A 72 4.93 -11.57 -3.03
N ALA A 73 4.07 -12.20 -3.83
CA ALA A 73 3.16 -11.51 -4.75
C ALA A 73 2.32 -10.42 -4.08
N ILE A 74 1.88 -10.64 -2.83
CA ILE A 74 1.10 -9.65 -2.06
C ILE A 74 1.93 -8.41 -1.72
N SER A 75 3.20 -8.59 -1.32
CA SER A 75 4.06 -7.47 -0.98
C SER A 75 4.40 -6.63 -2.21
N ILE A 76 4.72 -7.28 -3.33
CA ILE A 76 4.98 -6.61 -4.61
C ILE A 76 3.73 -5.91 -5.15
N ALA A 77 2.57 -6.57 -5.10
CA ALA A 77 1.32 -5.99 -5.55
C ALA A 77 0.94 -4.76 -4.70
N SER A 78 1.05 -4.86 -3.38
CA SER A 78 0.77 -3.74 -2.47
C SER A 78 1.68 -2.54 -2.74
N ALA A 79 2.98 -2.76 -2.95
CA ALA A 79 3.92 -1.67 -3.29
C ALA A 79 3.57 -1.02 -4.64
N SER A 80 3.20 -1.82 -5.64
CA SER A 80 2.76 -1.32 -6.93
C SER A 80 1.49 -0.48 -6.83
N MET A 81 0.45 -0.99 -6.18
CA MET A 81 -0.82 -0.28 -6.02
C MET A 81 -0.65 1.00 -5.20
N MET A 82 0.18 0.97 -4.15
CA MET A 82 0.54 2.13 -3.35
C MET A 82 1.17 3.23 -4.21
N SER A 83 2.15 2.86 -5.05
CA SER A 83 2.85 3.84 -5.88
C SER A 83 1.94 4.54 -6.89
N GLU A 84 1.01 3.81 -7.52
CA GLU A 84 0.03 4.41 -8.43
C GLU A 84 -1.00 5.27 -7.70
N ALA A 85 -1.47 4.83 -6.54
CA ALA A 85 -2.48 5.55 -5.77
C ALA A 85 -2.00 6.92 -5.25
N LEU A 86 -0.68 7.06 -5.05
CA LEU A 86 -0.07 8.23 -4.41
C LEU A 86 0.67 9.17 -5.37
N ALA A 87 0.81 8.81 -6.64
CA ALA A 87 1.38 9.71 -7.65
C ALA A 87 0.60 11.04 -7.70
N GLY A 88 1.30 12.16 -7.50
CA GLY A 88 0.73 13.51 -7.49
C GLY A 88 -0.10 13.86 -6.24
N LYS A 89 -0.20 12.98 -5.25
CA LYS A 89 -0.92 13.26 -3.99
C LYS A 89 -0.06 14.05 -3.02
N SER A 90 -0.69 14.65 -2.01
CA SER A 90 0.04 15.35 -0.95
C SER A 90 0.62 14.37 0.07
N VAL A 91 1.66 14.79 0.81
CA VAL A 91 2.17 14.00 1.95
C VAL A 91 1.06 13.69 2.97
N PRO A 92 0.20 14.65 3.39
CA PRO A 92 -0.95 14.34 4.24
C PRO A 92 -1.89 13.27 3.68
N ASP A 93 -2.16 13.28 2.37
CA ASP A 93 -2.97 12.24 1.71
C ASP A 93 -2.30 10.87 1.79
N ALA A 94 -0.97 10.81 1.69
CA ALA A 94 -0.22 9.56 1.83
C ALA A 94 -0.35 8.96 3.24
N HIS A 95 -0.27 9.80 4.28
CA HIS A 95 -0.50 9.37 5.67
C HIS A 95 -1.94 8.91 5.90
N LEU A 96 -2.91 9.64 5.34
CA LEU A 96 -4.32 9.26 5.41
C LEU A 96 -4.56 7.91 4.74
N LEU A 97 -4.05 7.71 3.52
CA LEU A 97 -4.22 6.47 2.78
C LEU A 97 -3.53 5.30 3.47
N TYR A 98 -2.34 5.51 4.05
CA TYR A 98 -1.68 4.52 4.89
C TYR A 98 -2.58 4.09 6.07
N ALA A 99 -3.11 5.04 6.83
CA ALA A 99 -3.95 4.74 7.98
C ALA A 99 -5.19 3.93 7.56
N THR A 100 -5.83 4.32 6.45
CA THR A 100 -6.99 3.64 5.86
C THR A 100 -6.65 2.21 5.42
N VAL A 101 -5.62 2.02 4.60
CA VAL A 101 -5.22 0.69 4.10
C VAL A 101 -4.76 -0.22 5.24
N HIS A 102 -4.03 0.31 6.22
CA HIS A 102 -3.62 -0.44 7.38
C HIS A 102 -4.83 -0.88 8.23
N ALA A 103 -5.80 0.00 8.48
CA ALA A 103 -7.03 -0.34 9.18
C ALA A 103 -7.84 -1.41 8.42
N LEU A 104 -7.90 -1.31 7.10
CA LEU A 104 -8.57 -2.27 6.24
C LEU A 104 -7.90 -3.66 6.28
N CYS A 105 -6.56 -3.70 6.13
CA CYS A 105 -5.79 -4.95 6.18
C CYS A 105 -5.79 -5.61 7.56
N THR A 106 -5.97 -4.83 8.63
CA THR A 106 -6.10 -5.32 10.02
C THR A 106 -7.54 -5.60 10.43
N GLY A 107 -8.51 -5.40 9.52
CA GLY A 107 -9.93 -5.68 9.75
C GLY A 107 -10.64 -4.72 10.72
N LYS A 108 -10.06 -3.54 10.98
CA LYS A 108 -10.66 -2.51 11.84
C LYS A 108 -11.79 -1.75 11.15
N ILE A 109 -11.75 -1.69 9.82
CA ILE A 109 -12.77 -1.09 8.96
C ILE A 109 -13.06 -2.00 7.76
N ASP A 110 -14.21 -1.81 7.12
CA ASP A 110 -14.54 -2.39 5.82
C ASP A 110 -14.25 -1.42 4.66
N ALA A 111 -14.56 -1.85 3.43
CA ALA A 111 -14.28 -1.10 2.21
C ALA A 111 -15.12 0.21 2.12
N ASP A 112 -16.38 0.17 2.55
CA ASP A 112 -17.26 1.35 2.51
C ASP A 112 -16.80 2.40 3.52
N GLN A 113 -16.45 1.97 4.73
CA GLN A 113 -15.84 2.82 5.75
C GLN A 113 -14.50 3.40 5.29
N ALA A 114 -13.67 2.60 4.62
CA ALA A 114 -12.40 3.06 4.06
C ALA A 114 -12.62 4.15 2.99
N LYS A 115 -13.60 3.96 2.10
CA LYS A 115 -13.94 4.93 1.06
C LYS A 115 -14.51 6.23 1.64
N ALA A 116 -15.33 6.13 2.68
CA ALA A 116 -15.88 7.29 3.38
C ALA A 116 -14.83 8.08 4.18
N ALA A 117 -13.72 7.44 4.58
CA ALA A 117 -12.64 8.06 5.34
C ALA A 117 -11.69 8.91 4.50
N VAL A 118 -11.79 8.87 3.16
CA VAL A 118 -10.91 9.61 2.24
C VAL A 118 -11.68 10.64 1.42
N PRO A 119 -11.03 11.73 0.95
CA PRO A 119 -11.58 12.61 -0.07
C PRO A 119 -12.09 11.84 -1.29
N ALA A 120 -13.18 12.31 -1.91
CA ALA A 120 -13.79 11.67 -3.08
C ALA A 120 -12.79 11.43 -4.24
N ALA A 121 -11.81 12.32 -4.41
CA ALA A 121 -10.74 12.21 -5.41
C ALA A 121 -9.77 11.02 -5.18
N MET A 122 -9.89 10.30 -4.06
CA MET A 122 -9.13 9.09 -3.74
C MET A 122 -10.01 7.84 -3.64
N GLY A 123 -11.33 7.97 -3.87
CA GLY A 123 -12.29 6.87 -3.73
C GLY A 123 -11.96 5.69 -4.65
N GLU A 124 -11.62 5.95 -5.92
CA GLU A 124 -11.23 4.89 -6.86
C GLU A 124 -9.95 4.16 -6.43
N SER A 125 -8.96 4.89 -5.90
CA SER A 125 -7.75 4.29 -5.35
C SER A 125 -8.09 3.36 -4.17
N VAL A 126 -9.00 3.80 -3.29
CA VAL A 126 -9.44 2.98 -2.16
C VAL A 126 -10.22 1.75 -2.61
N ASP A 127 -11.09 1.86 -3.63
CA ASP A 127 -11.83 0.72 -4.18
C ASP A 127 -10.87 -0.37 -4.70
N LYS A 128 -9.79 0.02 -5.39
CA LYS A 128 -8.73 -0.90 -5.85
C LYS A 128 -7.96 -1.47 -4.66
N LEU A 129 -7.54 -0.63 -3.73
CA LEU A 129 -6.78 -1.02 -2.53
C LEU A 129 -7.59 -1.93 -1.60
N ALA A 130 -8.92 -1.93 -1.68
CA ALA A 130 -9.77 -2.85 -0.96
C ALA A 130 -9.58 -4.32 -1.36
N SER A 131 -8.97 -4.60 -2.52
CA SER A 131 -8.50 -5.94 -2.87
C SER A 131 -7.49 -6.52 -1.89
N LEU A 132 -6.74 -5.68 -1.17
CA LEU A 132 -5.81 -6.13 -0.12
C LEU A 132 -6.53 -6.58 1.15
N SER A 133 -7.81 -6.22 1.37
CA SER A 133 -8.54 -6.49 2.62
C SER A 133 -8.65 -7.98 2.96
N GLY A 134 -8.58 -8.87 1.96
CA GLY A 134 -8.61 -10.32 2.16
C GLY A 134 -7.50 -10.86 3.06
N VAL A 135 -6.36 -10.15 3.15
CA VAL A 135 -5.23 -10.57 4.00
C VAL A 135 -5.56 -10.55 5.49
N ARG A 136 -6.63 -9.85 5.93
CA ARG A 136 -7.04 -9.79 7.34
C ARG A 136 -7.33 -11.17 7.94
N GLN A 137 -7.70 -12.14 7.12
CA GLN A 137 -7.95 -13.53 7.54
C GLN A 137 -6.65 -14.33 7.75
N PHE A 138 -5.50 -13.76 7.36
CA PHE A 138 -4.19 -14.40 7.36
C PHE A 138 -3.15 -13.47 8.00
N PRO A 139 -2.95 -13.50 9.33
CA PRO A 139 -2.07 -12.55 10.04
C PRO A 139 -0.66 -12.41 9.44
N MET A 140 -0.10 -13.50 8.91
CA MET A 140 1.19 -13.50 8.23
C MET A 140 1.20 -12.65 6.94
N ARG A 141 0.07 -12.61 6.22
CA ARG A 141 -0.09 -11.83 4.98
C ARG A 141 -0.42 -10.37 5.21
N VAL A 142 -0.96 -10.01 6.39
CA VAL A 142 -1.13 -8.61 6.78
C VAL A 142 0.21 -7.89 6.74
N LYS A 143 1.24 -8.47 7.33
CA LYS A 143 2.61 -7.90 7.33
C LYS A 143 3.19 -7.77 5.92
N CYS A 144 2.92 -8.75 5.05
CA CYS A 144 3.34 -8.68 3.64
C CYS A 144 2.71 -7.47 2.93
N ALA A 145 1.40 -7.26 3.15
CA ALA A 145 0.64 -6.19 2.52
C ALA A 145 0.99 -4.80 3.06
N THR A 146 1.27 -4.66 4.36
CA THR A 146 1.51 -3.34 4.97
C THR A 146 2.97 -2.89 4.89
N LEU A 147 3.93 -3.79 4.65
CA LEU A 147 5.36 -3.45 4.62
C LEU A 147 5.72 -2.27 3.69
N PRO A 148 5.27 -2.21 2.42
CA PRO A 148 5.59 -1.10 1.53
C PRO A 148 5.08 0.25 2.06
N TRP A 149 3.93 0.23 2.73
CA TRP A 149 3.34 1.42 3.32
C TRP A 149 4.14 1.91 4.52
N HIS A 150 4.59 1.00 5.40
CA HIS A 150 5.50 1.39 6.49
C HIS A 150 6.79 1.99 5.94
N ALA A 151 7.37 1.41 4.88
CA ALA A 151 8.55 1.95 4.23
C ALA A 151 8.29 3.35 3.65
N LEU A 152 7.15 3.57 2.97
CA LEU A 152 6.79 4.90 2.48
C LEU A 152 6.66 5.92 3.61
N ILE A 153 5.96 5.59 4.70
CA ILE A 153 5.78 6.54 5.81
C ILE A 153 7.12 6.85 6.47
N SER A 154 7.98 5.86 6.68
CA SER A 154 9.36 6.10 7.12
C SER A 154 10.11 7.04 6.16
N CYS A 155 9.98 6.86 4.83
CA CYS A 155 10.57 7.76 3.83
C CYS A 155 10.11 9.21 4.06
N LEU A 156 8.80 9.43 4.15
CA LEU A 156 8.19 10.75 4.28
C LEU A 156 8.51 11.41 5.64
N ASP A 157 8.67 10.61 6.70
CA ASP A 157 9.04 11.07 8.04
C ASP A 157 10.56 11.25 8.24
N GLY A 158 11.36 11.12 7.18
CA GLY A 158 12.82 11.30 7.23
C GLY A 158 13.58 10.13 7.87
N GLN A 159 12.95 8.97 8.00
CA GLN A 159 13.56 7.73 8.45
C GLN A 159 14.02 6.87 7.26
N SER A 160 15.01 6.03 7.47
CA SER A 160 15.59 5.19 6.41
C SER A 160 15.21 3.71 6.48
N GLN A 161 14.51 3.29 7.55
CA GLN A 161 14.16 1.89 7.78
C GLN A 161 12.74 1.74 8.35
N ALA A 162 12.06 0.68 7.90
CA ALA A 162 10.78 0.22 8.39
C ALA A 162 10.81 -1.29 8.66
N THR A 163 10.07 -1.72 9.68
CA THR A 163 9.88 -3.15 9.99
C THR A 163 8.44 -3.40 10.41
N THR A 164 7.92 -4.57 10.04
CA THR A 164 6.61 -5.08 10.47
C THR A 164 6.71 -6.01 11.70
N GLU A 165 7.84 -6.00 12.41
CA GLU A 165 8.11 -6.83 13.59
C GLU A 165 7.98 -6.08 14.93
N LYS A 166 6.98 -5.21 15.06
CA LYS A 166 6.57 -4.68 16.38
C LYS A 166 5.20 -5.20 16.78
#